data_AF-A0A4U5PCF3-F1
#
_entry.id   AF-A0A4U5PCF3-F1
#
_cell.length_a   1.000
_cell.length_b   1.000
_cell.length_c   1.000
_cell.angle_alpha   90.00
_cell.angle_beta   90.00
_cell.angle_gamma   90.00
#
_symmetry.space_group_name_H-M   'P 1'
#
loop_
_entity.id
_entity.type
_entity.pdbx_description
1 polymer ?
#
loop_
_entity_poly.entity_id
_entity_poly.type
_entity_poly.pdbx_seq_one_letter_code
_entity_poly.pdbx_strand_id
1 'polypeptide(L)'
;MSVRCLFSTAAPGRRIDIFGAVVLTRFPIIAPAMSEIEKRFSDQVLQVEAENSLRSNHELRSTQDKKLLARKEQLEKEGKDLSELEGELSFTAEMQEDEWMKRAAEIRAKYNLGESKHSEDPNSIRRCLDRKLILVVKQKLQNRSDDYRTPWIVPQRKNEGETLRETVEKCVEDLFVGNNKVTVMGSAPFATYRHKYPKKLRDATNADEAQIFFFDAEIQGLKEPSLNKSNVSEYMWCTPEEFRKTVAKREYRGVISSALFE
;
A
#
# COMPACT_ATOMS: atom_id res chain seq x y z
N MET A 1 -26.67 -21.57 24.05
CA MET A 1 -27.25 -21.84 22.72
C MET A 1 -26.18 -22.56 21.89
N SER A 2 -26.37 -23.85 21.63
CA SER A 2 -25.39 -24.69 20.92
C SER A 2 -25.71 -24.66 19.43
N VAL A 3 -24.85 -24.02 18.62
CA VAL A 3 -24.96 -24.00 17.17
C VAL A 3 -24.51 -25.38 16.66
N ARG A 4 -25.48 -26.22 16.28
CA ARG A 4 -25.21 -27.51 15.63
C ARG A 4 -24.71 -27.25 14.21
N CYS A 5 -23.43 -27.47 13.96
CA CYS A 5 -22.92 -27.65 12.60
C CYS A 5 -23.52 -28.94 12.02
N LEU A 6 -24.41 -28.80 11.04
CA LEU A 6 -24.86 -29.91 10.22
C LEU A 6 -23.74 -30.29 9.26
N PHE A 7 -23.04 -31.38 9.56
CA PHE A 7 -22.14 -32.02 8.60
C PHE A 7 -22.97 -32.58 7.46
N SER A 8 -22.82 -32.01 6.26
CA SER A 8 -23.38 -32.56 5.03
C SER A 8 -22.73 -33.91 4.73
N THR A 9 -23.52 -34.98 4.77
CA THR A 9 -23.11 -36.29 4.26
C THR A 9 -22.88 -36.20 2.75
N ALA A 10 -21.67 -36.51 2.30
CA ALA A 10 -21.27 -36.40 0.91
C ALA A 10 -21.98 -37.46 0.03
N ALA A 11 -22.71 -37.01 -0.99
CA ALA A 11 -23.13 -37.85 -2.11
C ALA A 11 -21.91 -38.45 -2.83
N PRO A 12 -22.02 -39.58 -3.57
CA PRO A 12 -20.91 -40.14 -4.35
C PRO A 12 -20.63 -39.24 -5.56
N GLY A 13 -19.99 -38.12 -5.30
CA GLY A 13 -19.60 -37.08 -6.25
C GLY A 13 -18.09 -36.96 -6.34
N ARG A 14 -17.61 -36.32 -7.43
CA ARG A 14 -16.19 -36.09 -7.74
C ARG A 14 -15.36 -35.75 -6.49
N ARG A 15 -14.18 -36.34 -6.39
CA ARG A 15 -13.27 -36.10 -5.27
C ARG A 15 -12.57 -34.77 -5.50
N ILE A 16 -12.93 -33.74 -4.73
CA ILE A 16 -12.42 -32.37 -4.91
C ILE A 16 -11.62 -31.96 -3.68
N ASP A 17 -10.38 -31.54 -3.91
CA ASP A 17 -9.58 -30.90 -2.86
C ASP A 17 -9.95 -29.41 -2.78
N ILE A 18 -10.34 -28.98 -1.60
CA ILE A 18 -10.70 -27.58 -1.32
C ILE A 18 -9.48 -26.85 -0.79
N PHE A 19 -9.20 -25.67 -1.34
CA PHE A 19 -8.12 -24.78 -0.92
C PHE A 19 -8.66 -23.40 -0.57
N GLY A 20 -8.17 -22.84 0.53
CA GLY A 20 -8.32 -21.42 0.86
C GLY A 20 -7.07 -20.67 0.42
N ALA A 21 -7.23 -19.66 -0.43
CA ALA A 21 -6.16 -18.80 -0.91
C ALA A 21 -6.37 -17.36 -0.46
N VAL A 22 -5.28 -16.67 -0.14
CA VAL A 22 -5.27 -15.32 0.40
C VAL A 22 -4.55 -14.39 -0.55
N VAL A 23 -5.26 -13.39 -1.04
CA VAL A 23 -4.67 -12.27 -1.77
C VAL A 23 -4.30 -11.23 -0.75
N LEU A 24 -3.06 -11.28 -0.28
CA LEU A 24 -2.55 -10.32 0.68
C LEU A 24 -2.10 -9.06 -0.04
N THR A 25 -2.72 -7.95 0.30
CA THR A 25 -2.49 -6.65 -0.33
C THR A 25 -1.98 -5.63 0.67
N ARG A 26 -1.14 -4.72 0.20
CA ARG A 26 -0.71 -3.51 0.90
C ARG A 26 -1.24 -2.31 0.13
N PHE A 27 -2.06 -1.48 0.76
CA PHE A 27 -2.60 -0.26 0.15
C PHE A 27 -1.54 0.83 -0.03
N PRO A 28 -1.72 1.77 -0.98
CA PRO A 28 -0.83 2.90 -1.11
C PRO A 28 -0.80 3.72 0.19
N ILE A 29 0.40 4.11 0.61
CA ILE A 29 0.66 4.89 1.83
C ILE A 29 0.85 6.37 1.47
N ILE A 30 1.39 6.64 0.29
CA ILE A 30 1.65 7.99 -0.21
C ILE A 30 0.75 8.24 -1.42
N ALA A 31 0.33 9.48 -1.61
CA ALA A 31 -0.40 9.88 -2.81
C ALA A 31 0.46 9.65 -4.07
N PRO A 32 -0.12 9.17 -5.17
CA PRO A 32 0.58 9.05 -6.44
C PRO A 32 1.04 10.43 -6.94
N ALA A 33 2.15 10.43 -7.68
CA ALA A 33 2.63 11.66 -8.30
C ALA A 33 1.66 12.15 -9.37
N MET A 34 1.35 13.45 -9.35
CA MET A 34 0.51 14.08 -10.37
C MET A 34 1.13 13.91 -11.77
N SER A 35 0.30 13.52 -12.73
CA SER A 35 0.62 13.53 -14.15
C SER A 35 0.84 14.97 -14.65
N GLU A 36 1.44 15.11 -15.83
CA GLU A 36 1.71 16.43 -16.42
C GLU A 36 0.43 17.26 -16.63
N ILE A 37 -0.68 16.61 -16.99
CA ILE A 37 -1.97 17.25 -17.19
C ILE A 37 -2.55 17.69 -15.85
N GLU A 38 -2.49 16.83 -14.83
CA GLU A 38 -2.96 17.18 -13.48
C GLU A 38 -2.15 18.32 -12.87
N LYS A 39 -0.83 18.36 -13.09
CA LYS A 39 0.02 19.49 -12.68
C LYS A 39 -0.42 20.79 -13.35
N ARG A 40 -0.55 20.80 -14.68
CA ARG A 40 -1.01 21.99 -15.42
C ARG A 40 -2.38 22.45 -14.96
N PHE A 41 -3.30 21.51 -14.71
CA PHE A 41 -4.62 21.83 -14.21
C PHE A 41 -4.56 22.39 -12.78
N SER A 42 -3.77 21.79 -11.89
CA SER A 42 -3.54 22.29 -10.54
C SER A 42 -3.00 23.72 -10.54
N ASP A 43 -2.01 24.00 -11.40
CA ASP A 43 -1.43 25.34 -11.54
C ASP A 43 -2.46 26.36 -12.03
N GLN A 44 -3.28 25.99 -13.01
CA GLN A 44 -4.38 26.84 -13.49
C GLN A 44 -5.43 27.10 -12.41
N VAL A 45 -5.82 26.07 -11.65
CA VAL A 45 -6.78 26.22 -10.54
C VAL A 45 -6.22 27.16 -9.48
N LEU A 46 -4.94 27.00 -9.09
CA LEU A 46 -4.27 27.89 -8.15
C LEU A 46 -4.19 29.33 -8.65
N GLN A 47 -3.95 29.53 -9.95
CA GLN A 47 -3.93 30.86 -10.54
C GLN A 47 -5.32 31.51 -10.51
N VAL A 48 -6.36 30.78 -10.91
CA VAL A 48 -7.75 31.26 -10.88
C VAL A 48 -8.19 31.56 -9.44
N GLU A 49 -7.78 30.73 -8.49
CA GLU A 49 -8.03 30.98 -7.06
C GLU A 49 -7.35 32.27 -6.60
N ALA A 50 -6.06 32.47 -6.94
CA ALA A 50 -5.32 33.67 -6.59
C ALA A 50 -5.96 34.95 -7.21
N GLU A 51 -6.33 34.90 -8.49
CA GLU A 51 -6.95 36.04 -9.20
C GLU A 51 -8.32 36.43 -8.62
N ASN A 52 -9.09 35.45 -8.13
CA ASN A 52 -10.40 35.68 -7.53
C ASN A 52 -10.35 35.88 -6.01
N SER A 53 -9.18 35.73 -5.40
CA SER A 53 -9.01 35.88 -3.95
C SER A 53 -8.85 37.34 -3.53
N LEU A 54 -9.28 37.63 -2.30
CA LEU A 54 -8.92 38.89 -1.65
C LEU A 54 -7.53 38.76 -1.03
N ARG A 55 -6.84 39.90 -0.89
CA ARG A 55 -5.53 39.94 -0.23
C ARG A 55 -5.62 39.39 1.18
N SER A 56 -4.74 38.46 1.50
CA SER A 56 -4.61 37.91 2.85
C SER A 56 -4.08 38.96 3.83
N ASN A 57 -4.30 38.77 5.13
CA ASN A 57 -3.73 39.63 6.16
C ASN A 57 -2.19 39.72 6.08
N HIS A 58 -1.55 38.63 5.66
CA HIS A 58 -0.10 38.57 5.45
C HIS A 58 0.35 39.47 4.29
N GLU A 59 -0.35 39.43 3.15
CA GLU A 59 -0.07 40.31 2.00
C GLU A 59 -0.32 41.79 2.31
N LEU A 60 -1.39 42.08 3.07
CA LEU A 60 -1.68 43.44 3.52
C LEU A 60 -0.54 43.97 4.40
N ARG A 61 -0.06 43.15 5.34
CA ARG A 61 1.08 43.47 6.20
C ARG A 61 2.37 43.65 5.39
N SER A 62 2.71 42.73 4.49
CA SER A 62 3.88 42.85 3.61
C SER A 62 3.84 44.14 2.78
N THR A 63 2.65 44.54 2.30
CA THR A 63 2.47 45.80 1.58
C THR A 63 2.70 47.02 2.48
N GLN A 64 2.27 46.96 3.75
CA GLN A 64 2.50 48.03 4.73
C GLN A 64 3.99 48.14 5.10
N ASP A 65 4.65 47.02 5.38
CA ASP A 65 6.08 46.96 5.72
C ASP A 65 6.93 47.57 4.61
N LYS A 66 6.65 47.24 3.35
CA LYS A 66 7.33 47.83 2.16
C LYS A 66 7.16 49.35 2.07
N LYS A 67 5.99 49.88 2.43
CA LYS A 67 5.74 51.33 2.46
C LYS A 67 6.52 52.00 3.59
N LEU A 68 6.58 51.37 4.76
CA LEU A 68 7.35 51.87 5.90
C LEU A 68 8.84 51.89 5.60
N LEU A 69 9.37 50.83 4.98
CA LEU A 69 10.76 50.75 4.49
C LEU A 69 11.08 51.87 3.49
N ALA A 70 10.26 52.07 2.45
CA ALA A 70 10.48 53.13 1.48
C ALA A 70 10.42 54.53 2.11
N ARG A 71 9.54 54.75 3.10
CA ARG A 71 9.45 56.01 3.83
C ARG A 71 10.68 56.24 4.72
N LYS A 72 11.19 55.19 5.37
CA LYS A 72 12.43 55.23 6.16
C LYS A 72 13.60 55.67 5.27
N GLU A 73 13.77 55.05 4.11
CA GLU A 73 14.84 55.41 3.14
C GLU A 73 14.76 56.87 2.66
N GLN A 74 13.55 57.41 2.52
CA GLN A 74 13.36 58.83 2.15
C GLN A 74 13.76 59.76 3.28
N LEU A 75 13.34 59.47 4.52
CA LEU A 75 13.67 60.29 5.69
C LEU A 75 15.16 60.25 6.04
N GLU A 76 15.82 59.10 5.82
CA GLU A 76 17.28 58.97 5.91
C GLU A 76 18.00 59.90 4.94
N LYS A 77 17.52 60.00 3.69
CA LYS A 77 18.07 60.94 2.68
C LYS A 77 17.81 62.40 3.04
N GLU A 78 16.70 62.68 3.71
CA GLU A 78 16.34 64.02 4.18
C GLU A 78 17.00 64.39 5.53
N GLY A 79 17.74 63.47 6.17
CA GLY A 79 18.43 63.70 7.44
C GLY A 79 17.48 63.93 8.63
N LYS A 80 16.25 63.42 8.56
CA LYS A 80 15.23 63.55 9.61
C LYS A 80 15.28 62.38 10.60
N ASP A 81 14.72 62.59 11.78
CA ASP A 81 14.68 61.61 12.86
C ASP A 81 13.81 60.39 12.50
N LEU A 82 14.31 59.18 12.76
CA LEU A 82 13.76 57.89 12.29
C LEU A 82 13.10 57.08 13.41
N SER A 83 13.15 57.60 14.64
CA SER A 83 12.85 56.90 15.88
C SER A 83 11.41 56.38 15.98
N GLU A 84 10.44 57.03 15.32
CA GLU A 84 9.04 56.57 15.27
C GLU A 84 8.82 55.37 14.34
N LEU A 85 9.61 55.23 13.26
CA LEU A 85 9.45 54.16 12.25
C LEU A 85 10.21 52.88 12.62
N GLU A 86 11.21 52.98 13.48
CA GLU A 86 12.08 51.87 13.84
C GLU A 86 11.37 50.82 14.72
N GLY A 87 10.42 51.23 15.56
CA GLY A 87 9.63 50.31 16.39
C GLY A 87 8.69 49.41 15.57
N GLU A 88 8.03 49.97 14.55
CA GLU A 88 7.10 49.22 13.67
C GLU A 88 7.82 48.28 12.71
N LEU A 89 9.07 48.58 12.34
CA LEU A 89 9.90 47.75 11.44
C LEU A 89 10.66 46.61 12.14
N SER A 90 10.52 46.47 13.46
CA SER A 90 11.27 45.49 14.25
C SER A 90 10.98 44.02 13.91
N PHE A 91 9.79 43.72 13.39
CA PHE A 91 9.42 42.38 12.93
C PHE A 91 8.60 42.45 11.64
N THR A 92 9.30 42.38 10.51
CA THR A 92 8.69 42.44 9.17
C THR A 92 8.09 41.09 8.77
N ALA A 93 7.15 41.12 7.82
CA ALA A 93 6.60 39.93 7.19
C ALA A 93 7.70 39.05 6.55
N GLU A 94 8.76 39.66 5.99
CA GLU A 94 9.88 38.94 5.38
C GLU A 94 10.71 38.18 6.44
N MET A 95 10.97 38.78 7.60
CA MET A 95 11.64 38.09 8.72
C MET A 95 10.83 36.87 9.19
N GLN A 96 9.50 36.99 9.17
CA GLN A 96 8.60 35.89 9.53
C GLN A 96 8.65 34.74 8.50
N GLU A 97 8.71 35.06 7.21
CA GLU A 97 8.90 34.07 6.14
C GLU A 97 10.23 33.34 6.29
N ASP A 98 11.31 34.05 6.60
CA ASP A 98 12.62 33.45 6.87
C ASP A 98 12.60 32.51 8.07
N GLU A 99 11.91 32.88 9.16
CA GLU A 99 11.70 32.01 10.30
C GLU A 99 10.93 30.74 9.93
N TRP A 100 9.87 30.87 9.13
CA TRP A 100 9.08 29.74 8.65
C TRP A 100 9.91 28.81 7.76
N MET A 101 10.73 29.37 6.88
CA MET A 101 11.63 28.60 6.02
C MET A 101 12.70 27.85 6.83
N LYS A 102 13.29 28.49 7.85
CA LYS A 102 14.22 27.83 8.78
C LYS A 102 13.55 26.69 9.54
N ARG A 103 12.38 26.93 10.14
CA ARG A 103 11.60 25.89 10.84
C ARG A 103 11.21 24.74 9.90
N ALA A 104 10.80 25.05 8.66
CA ALA A 104 10.48 24.04 7.67
C ALA A 104 11.71 23.18 7.32
N ALA A 105 12.88 23.79 7.17
CA ALA A 105 14.13 23.06 6.93
C ALA A 105 14.52 22.18 8.14
N GLU A 106 14.39 22.69 9.36
CA GLU A 106 14.63 21.93 10.60
C GLU A 106 13.70 20.71 10.70
N ILE A 107 12.40 20.89 10.42
CA ILE A 107 11.42 19.80 10.42
C ILE A 107 11.77 18.76 9.34
N ARG A 108 12.08 19.22 8.12
CA ARG A 108 12.46 18.31 7.03
C ARG A 108 13.70 17.50 7.39
N ALA A 109 14.72 18.13 7.98
CA ALA A 109 15.93 17.45 8.44
C ALA A 109 15.64 16.48 9.59
N LYS A 110 14.88 16.90 10.61
CA LYS A 110 14.55 16.08 11.79
C LYS A 110 13.81 14.79 11.42
N TYR A 111 12.89 14.86 10.46
CA TYR A 111 12.07 13.73 10.06
C TYR A 111 12.51 13.08 8.73
N ASN A 112 13.62 13.53 8.13
CA ASN A 112 14.09 13.12 6.81
C ASN A 112 12.99 13.19 5.73
N LEU A 113 12.14 14.23 5.79
CA LEU A 113 11.06 14.47 4.82
C LEU A 113 11.68 15.04 3.53
N GLY A 114 11.94 14.19 2.55
CA GLY A 114 12.46 14.61 1.24
C GLY A 114 13.15 13.50 0.47
N GLU A 115 13.80 12.56 1.15
CA GLU A 115 14.34 11.35 0.55
C GLU A 115 13.39 10.19 0.82
N SER A 116 12.46 9.94 -0.09
CA SER A 116 11.71 8.71 -0.07
C SER A 116 12.67 7.55 -0.31
N LYS A 117 13.17 6.95 0.77
CA LYS A 117 13.97 5.71 0.74
C LYS A 117 13.05 4.56 0.32
N HIS A 118 12.66 4.56 -0.94
CA HIS A 118 12.03 3.42 -1.57
C HIS A 118 13.09 2.34 -1.66
N SER A 119 12.84 1.23 -1.01
CA SER A 119 13.61 0.02 -1.25
C SER A 119 13.32 -0.43 -2.68
N GLU A 120 14.35 -0.60 -3.51
CA GLU A 120 14.19 -1.26 -4.82
C GLU A 120 14.02 -2.77 -4.68
N ASP A 121 14.25 -3.31 -3.48
CA ASP A 121 14.12 -4.72 -3.20
C ASP A 121 12.68 -5.23 -3.46
N PRO A 122 12.51 -6.25 -4.32
CA PRO A 122 11.20 -6.82 -4.62
C PRO A 122 10.56 -7.50 -3.41
N ASN A 123 11.35 -7.76 -2.36
CA ASN A 123 10.90 -8.45 -1.15
C ASN A 123 10.51 -7.47 -0.03
N SER A 124 10.79 -6.17 -0.19
CA SER A 124 10.46 -5.18 0.85
C SER A 124 9.08 -4.58 0.64
N ILE A 125 8.35 -4.41 1.73
CA ILE A 125 7.05 -3.72 1.76
C ILE A 125 7.21 -2.22 1.45
N ARG A 126 8.41 -1.65 1.62
CA ARG A 126 8.66 -0.21 1.45
C ARG A 126 8.89 0.23 0.00
N ARG A 127 8.87 -0.73 -0.94
CA ARG A 127 8.90 -0.47 -2.39
C ARG A 127 7.57 0.16 -2.84
N CYS A 128 7.57 1.00 -3.87
CA CYS A 128 6.35 1.57 -4.49
C CYS A 128 5.26 1.98 -3.48
N LEU A 129 5.56 2.96 -2.62
CA LEU A 129 4.64 3.41 -1.55
C LEU A 129 3.36 4.07 -2.10
N ASP A 130 3.42 4.51 -3.35
CA ASP A 130 2.36 5.14 -4.14
C ASP A 130 1.38 4.14 -4.77
N ARG A 131 1.76 2.86 -4.86
CA ARG A 131 0.95 1.83 -5.52
C ARG A 131 0.49 0.74 -4.56
N LYS A 132 -0.54 0.00 -4.98
CA LYS A 132 -0.98 -1.22 -4.31
C LYS A 132 0.03 -2.34 -4.57
N LEU A 133 0.42 -3.07 -3.53
CA LEU A 133 1.31 -4.23 -3.66
C LEU A 133 0.62 -5.51 -3.25
N ILE A 134 1.05 -6.63 -3.82
CA ILE A 134 0.44 -7.94 -3.62
C ILE A 134 1.53 -8.98 -3.38
N LEU A 135 1.32 -9.81 -2.37
CA LEU A 135 2.24 -10.88 -2.05
C LEU A 135 2.07 -12.07 -3.00
N VAL A 136 3.15 -12.44 -3.68
CA VAL A 136 3.24 -13.65 -4.48
C VAL A 136 4.34 -14.54 -3.91
N VAL A 137 4.08 -15.84 -3.82
CA VAL A 137 4.97 -16.80 -3.17
C VAL A 137 5.23 -18.03 -4.03
N LYS A 138 6.38 -18.66 -3.82
CA LYS A 138 6.66 -20.06 -4.18
C LYS A 138 6.61 -20.90 -2.91
N GLN A 139 5.55 -21.69 -2.76
CA GLN A 139 5.37 -22.56 -1.60
C GLN A 139 6.09 -23.90 -1.80
N LYS A 140 6.62 -24.45 -0.71
CA LYS A 140 7.10 -25.83 -0.64
C LYS A 140 5.93 -26.71 -0.21
N LEU A 141 5.58 -27.72 -0.99
CA LEU A 141 4.58 -28.70 -0.54
C LEU A 141 5.25 -29.69 0.42
N GLN A 142 4.94 -29.61 1.71
CA GLN A 142 5.52 -30.49 2.73
C GLN A 142 5.20 -31.99 2.52
N ASN A 143 4.12 -32.30 1.80
CA ASN A 143 3.64 -33.67 1.61
C ASN A 143 4.25 -34.38 0.39
N ARG A 144 5.33 -33.85 -0.21
CA ARG A 144 6.02 -34.47 -1.35
C ARG A 144 7.50 -34.64 -1.04
N SER A 145 8.03 -35.83 -1.27
CA SER A 145 9.44 -36.19 -1.05
C SER A 145 10.41 -35.50 -2.03
N ASP A 146 9.91 -35.04 -3.17
CA ASP A 146 10.66 -34.18 -4.09
C ASP A 146 10.59 -32.74 -3.55
N ASP A 147 11.70 -31.96 -3.58
CA ASP A 147 11.77 -30.51 -3.29
C ASP A 147 10.98 -29.69 -4.35
N TYR A 148 9.70 -30.04 -4.52
CA TYR A 148 8.82 -29.44 -5.50
C TYR A 148 8.37 -28.09 -4.99
N ARG A 149 8.71 -27.06 -5.75
CA ARG A 149 8.29 -25.68 -5.53
C ARG A 149 7.13 -25.37 -6.45
N THR A 150 6.09 -24.75 -5.91
CA THR A 150 4.98 -24.28 -6.73
C THR A 150 5.47 -23.21 -7.71
N PRO A 151 4.78 -23.02 -8.86
CA PRO A 151 4.92 -21.77 -9.61
C PRO A 151 4.53 -20.57 -8.73
N TRP A 152 4.85 -19.36 -9.20
CA TRP A 152 4.40 -18.12 -8.57
C TRP A 152 2.87 -18.09 -8.46
N ILE A 153 2.38 -18.12 -7.22
CA ILE A 153 0.96 -18.12 -6.87
C ILE A 153 0.74 -17.24 -5.64
N VAL A 154 -0.51 -16.89 -5.37
CA VAL A 154 -0.84 -16.30 -4.06
C VAL A 154 -0.82 -17.39 -3.00
N PRO A 155 -0.54 -17.05 -1.74
CA PRO A 155 -0.55 -18.02 -0.65
C PRO A 155 -1.85 -18.82 -0.58
N GLN A 156 -1.72 -20.14 -0.46
CA GLN A 156 -2.86 -21.05 -0.35
C GLN A 156 -2.59 -22.18 0.65
N ARG A 157 -3.66 -22.67 1.29
CA ARG A 157 -3.67 -23.81 2.22
C ARG A 157 -4.80 -24.78 1.88
N LYS A 158 -4.57 -26.08 2.03
CA LYS A 158 -5.60 -27.13 1.87
C LYS A 158 -6.55 -27.07 3.07
N ASN A 159 -7.86 -27.17 2.82
CA ASN A 159 -8.84 -27.28 3.90
C ASN A 159 -8.81 -28.71 4.49
N GLU A 160 -8.72 -28.79 5.82
CA GLU A 160 -8.63 -30.03 6.59
C GLU A 160 -9.94 -30.38 7.32
N GLY A 161 -11.05 -29.72 6.96
CA GLY A 161 -12.39 -29.93 7.54
C GLY A 161 -12.94 -28.74 8.33
N GLU A 162 -12.30 -27.58 8.19
CA GLU A 162 -12.62 -26.33 8.90
C GLU A 162 -13.44 -25.40 8.02
N THR A 163 -13.88 -24.27 8.58
CA THR A 163 -14.51 -23.23 7.75
C THR A 163 -13.48 -22.63 6.79
N LEU A 164 -13.93 -22.15 5.63
CA LEU A 164 -13.04 -21.51 4.66
C LEU A 164 -12.33 -20.29 5.23
N ARG A 165 -12.99 -19.57 6.14
CA ARG A 165 -12.41 -18.40 6.82
C ARG A 165 -11.29 -18.81 7.76
N GLU A 166 -11.50 -19.81 8.62
CA GLU A 166 -10.46 -20.34 9.51
C GLU A 166 -9.27 -20.89 8.71
N THR A 167 -9.54 -21.57 7.58
CA THR A 167 -8.48 -22.09 6.69
C THR A 167 -7.58 -20.95 6.18
N VAL A 168 -8.17 -19.80 5.86
CA VAL A 168 -7.48 -18.61 5.39
C VAL A 168 -6.72 -17.91 6.51
N GLU A 169 -7.31 -17.76 7.69
CA GLU A 169 -6.65 -17.19 8.86
C GLU A 169 -5.42 -18.02 9.24
N LYS A 170 -5.55 -19.35 9.23
CA LYS A 170 -4.42 -20.26 9.41
C LYS A 170 -3.39 -20.19 8.29
N CYS A 171 -3.83 -20.00 7.03
CA CYS A 171 -2.92 -19.76 5.93
C CYS A 171 -2.08 -18.49 6.18
N VAL A 172 -2.66 -17.44 6.75
CA VAL A 172 -1.92 -16.22 7.12
C VAL A 172 -0.94 -16.50 8.27
N GLU A 173 -1.37 -17.22 9.30
CA GLU A 173 -0.50 -17.62 10.42
C GLU A 173 0.70 -18.47 9.95
N ASP A 174 0.48 -19.42 9.03
CA ASP A 174 1.52 -20.28 8.49
C ASP A 174 2.56 -19.53 7.65
N LEU A 175 2.17 -18.39 7.06
CA LEU A 175 3.06 -17.58 6.22
C LEU A 175 4.04 -16.78 7.05
N PHE A 176 3.62 -16.28 8.21
CA PHE A 176 4.38 -15.28 8.97
C PHE A 176 5.00 -15.88 10.24
N VAL A 177 6.23 -15.45 10.53
CA VAL A 177 6.89 -15.73 11.81
C VAL A 177 6.69 -14.51 12.71
N GLY A 178 5.76 -14.62 13.65
CA GLY A 178 5.44 -13.60 14.65
C GLY A 178 4.16 -12.80 14.36
N ASN A 179 3.89 -11.79 15.19
CA ASN A 179 2.65 -11.03 15.15
C ASN A 179 2.70 -9.93 14.08
N ASN A 180 2.26 -10.27 12.86
CA ASN A 180 1.95 -9.28 11.82
C ASN A 180 0.47 -8.91 11.89
N LYS A 181 0.15 -7.62 11.72
CA LYS A 181 -1.23 -7.14 11.68
C LYS A 181 -1.79 -7.39 10.29
N VAL A 182 -2.42 -8.54 10.10
CA VAL A 182 -3.12 -8.89 8.86
C VAL A 182 -4.60 -9.00 9.15
N THR A 183 -5.42 -8.33 8.33
CA THR A 183 -6.87 -8.35 8.45
C THR A 183 -7.47 -9.00 7.21
N VAL A 184 -8.21 -10.10 7.39
CA VAL A 184 -8.95 -10.76 6.31
C VAL A 184 -10.28 -10.05 6.10
N MET A 185 -10.54 -9.66 4.86
CA MET A 185 -11.72 -8.88 4.47
C MET A 185 -12.92 -9.80 4.24
N GLY A 186 -13.88 -9.76 5.16
CA GLY A 186 -15.12 -10.52 5.06
C GLY A 186 -14.96 -12.03 5.23
N SER A 187 -16.10 -12.74 5.24
CA SER A 187 -16.14 -14.21 5.34
C SER A 187 -16.47 -14.90 4.02
N ALA A 188 -16.72 -14.13 2.96
CA ALA A 188 -17.09 -14.64 1.65
C ALA A 188 -15.87 -14.59 0.71
N PRO A 189 -15.60 -15.68 -0.04
CA PRO A 189 -14.59 -15.63 -1.08
C PRO A 189 -15.07 -14.73 -2.21
N PHE A 190 -14.20 -13.87 -2.72
CA PHE A 190 -14.56 -12.97 -3.83
C PHE A 190 -14.45 -13.68 -5.19
N ALA A 191 -13.65 -14.74 -5.28
CA ALA A 191 -13.45 -15.47 -6.52
C ALA A 191 -13.11 -16.94 -6.30
N THR A 192 -13.30 -17.76 -7.34
CA THR A 192 -12.98 -19.19 -7.30
C THR A 192 -12.25 -19.65 -8.56
N TYR A 193 -11.33 -20.59 -8.42
CA TYR A 193 -10.60 -21.19 -9.52
C TYR A 193 -10.59 -22.72 -9.39
N ARG A 194 -10.92 -23.42 -10.47
CA ARG A 194 -10.91 -24.88 -10.53
C ARG A 194 -9.75 -25.36 -11.38
N HIS A 195 -8.95 -26.27 -10.84
CA HIS A 195 -7.82 -26.87 -11.53
C HIS A 195 -7.93 -28.40 -11.52
N LYS A 196 -7.97 -29.02 -12.70
CA LYS A 196 -7.98 -30.48 -12.81
C LYS A 196 -6.57 -31.03 -12.62
N TYR A 197 -6.43 -32.03 -11.76
CA TYR A 197 -5.13 -32.65 -11.54
C TYR A 197 -4.72 -33.50 -12.77
N PRO A 198 -3.43 -33.48 -13.16
CA PRO A 198 -2.92 -34.42 -14.16
C PRO A 198 -3.04 -35.85 -13.65
N LYS A 199 -3.20 -36.82 -14.56
CA LYS A 199 -3.45 -38.26 -14.25
C LYS A 199 -2.57 -38.78 -13.10
N LYS A 200 -1.26 -38.54 -13.16
CA LYS A 200 -0.27 -38.98 -12.16
C LYS A 200 -0.52 -38.47 -10.74
N LEU A 201 -1.13 -37.29 -10.58
CA LEU A 201 -1.44 -36.70 -9.28
C LEU A 201 -2.80 -37.15 -8.74
N ARG A 202 -3.73 -37.53 -9.61
CA ARG A 202 -5.05 -38.04 -9.18
C ARG A 202 -4.93 -39.32 -8.37
N ASP A 203 -4.05 -40.20 -8.82
CA ASP A 203 -3.79 -41.48 -8.16
C ASP A 203 -3.07 -41.30 -6.81
N ALA A 204 -2.22 -40.27 -6.68
CA ALA A 204 -1.46 -40.00 -5.46
C ALA A 204 -2.27 -39.24 -4.39
N THR A 205 -3.11 -38.28 -4.80
CA THR A 205 -3.84 -37.40 -3.88
C THR A 205 -5.28 -37.88 -3.64
N ASN A 206 -5.73 -38.94 -4.34
CA ASN A 206 -7.11 -39.42 -4.30
C ASN A 206 -8.16 -38.34 -4.63
N ALA A 207 -7.77 -37.30 -5.38
CA ALA A 207 -8.63 -36.18 -5.77
C ALA A 207 -8.54 -35.92 -7.27
N ASP A 208 -9.67 -35.64 -7.91
CA ASP A 208 -9.78 -35.39 -9.36
C ASP A 208 -9.46 -33.94 -9.71
N GLU A 209 -9.88 -33.00 -8.86
CA GLU A 209 -9.81 -31.56 -9.10
C GLU A 209 -9.49 -30.81 -7.79
N ALA A 210 -8.84 -29.65 -7.91
CA ALA A 210 -8.64 -28.69 -6.85
C ALA A 210 -9.57 -27.49 -7.08
N GLN A 211 -10.31 -27.09 -6.05
CA GLN A 211 -11.11 -25.87 -6.04
C GLN A 211 -10.51 -24.87 -5.05
N ILE A 212 -10.02 -23.77 -5.57
CA ILE A 212 -9.36 -22.71 -4.81
C ILE A 212 -10.34 -21.56 -4.63
N PHE A 213 -10.56 -21.15 -3.39
CA PHE A 213 -11.39 -20.00 -3.00
C PHE A 213 -10.48 -18.85 -2.59
N PHE A 214 -10.62 -17.69 -3.22
CA PHE A 214 -9.79 -16.51 -2.94
C PHE A 214 -10.48 -15.56 -1.98
N PHE A 215 -9.72 -15.14 -0.98
CA PHE A 215 -10.10 -14.15 0.02
C PHE A 215 -9.16 -12.95 -0.07
N ASP A 216 -9.71 -11.76 0.17
CA ASP A 216 -8.93 -10.54 0.20
C ASP A 216 -8.41 -10.30 1.62
N ALA A 217 -7.17 -9.86 1.76
CA ALA A 217 -6.58 -9.56 3.04
C ALA A 217 -5.65 -8.34 2.93
N GLU A 218 -5.61 -7.55 3.98
CA GLU A 218 -4.76 -6.37 4.08
C GLU A 218 -3.64 -6.60 5.10
N ILE A 219 -2.41 -6.27 4.73
CA ILE A 219 -1.30 -6.11 5.69
C ILE A 219 -1.22 -4.67 6.18
N GLN A 220 -1.31 -4.47 7.49
CA GLN A 220 -1.21 -3.16 8.11
C GLN A 220 0.21 -2.90 8.64
N GLY A 221 0.77 -1.76 8.23
CA GLY A 221 2.07 -1.25 8.72
C GLY A 221 3.24 -1.46 7.74
N LEU A 222 4.34 -0.73 7.99
CA LEU A 222 5.58 -0.77 7.18
C LEU A 222 6.69 -1.62 7.82
N LYS A 223 6.35 -2.48 8.78
CA LYS A 223 7.33 -3.42 9.34
C LYS A 223 7.51 -4.56 8.34
N GLU A 224 8.76 -4.86 8.01
CA GLU A 224 9.05 -5.97 7.10
C GLU A 224 8.60 -7.28 7.73
N PRO A 225 7.79 -8.08 7.02
CA PRO A 225 7.27 -9.31 7.57
C PRO A 225 8.34 -10.39 7.48
N SER A 226 8.61 -11.03 8.61
CA SER A 226 9.39 -12.26 8.63
C SER A 226 8.53 -13.40 8.09
N LEU A 227 8.83 -13.89 6.90
CA LEU A 227 8.11 -15.05 6.33
C LEU A 227 8.71 -16.37 6.79
N ASN A 228 7.86 -17.38 6.93
CA ASN A 228 8.24 -18.71 7.36
C ASN A 228 8.92 -19.49 6.22
N LYS A 229 10.23 -19.66 6.33
CA LYS A 229 11.08 -20.32 5.31
C LYS A 229 10.82 -21.83 5.15
N SER A 230 10.08 -22.45 6.09
CA SER A 230 9.66 -23.85 5.94
C SER A 230 8.57 -24.01 4.87
N ASN A 231 7.63 -23.06 4.84
CA ASN A 231 6.46 -23.08 3.96
C ASN A 231 6.70 -22.30 2.66
N VAL A 232 7.47 -21.21 2.73
CA VAL A 232 7.73 -20.30 1.63
C VAL A 232 9.21 -20.38 1.24
N SER A 233 9.48 -20.77 0.00
CA SER A 233 10.85 -20.79 -0.54
C SER A 233 11.30 -19.41 -0.99
N GLU A 234 10.46 -18.74 -1.78
CA GLU A 234 10.68 -17.40 -2.30
C GLU A 234 9.37 -16.62 -2.23
N TYR A 235 9.47 -15.31 -2.05
CA TYR A 235 8.33 -14.41 -2.06
C TYR A 235 8.72 -13.10 -2.74
N MET A 236 7.71 -12.36 -3.21
CA MET A 236 7.89 -11.03 -3.76
C MET A 236 6.63 -10.21 -3.58
N TRP A 237 6.79 -8.90 -3.40
CA TRP A 237 5.72 -7.92 -3.44
C TRP A 237 5.65 -7.34 -4.84
N CYS A 238 4.59 -7.70 -5.57
CA CYS A 238 4.39 -7.26 -6.94
C CYS A 238 3.39 -6.12 -7.03
N THR A 239 3.62 -5.20 -7.96
CA THR A 239 2.56 -4.33 -8.47
C THR A 239 1.54 -5.14 -9.30
N PRO A 240 0.31 -4.62 -9.55
CA PRO A 240 -0.67 -5.28 -10.41
C PRO A 240 -0.12 -5.60 -11.81
N GLU A 241 0.76 -4.77 -12.35
CA GLU A 241 1.40 -4.97 -13.65
C GLU A 241 2.45 -6.10 -13.61
N GLU A 242 3.29 -6.12 -12.57
CA GLU A 242 4.28 -7.19 -12.35
C GLU A 242 3.58 -8.53 -12.10
N PHE A 243 2.50 -8.55 -11.34
CA PHE A 243 1.69 -9.74 -11.09
C PHE A 243 1.19 -10.39 -12.39
N ARG A 244 0.76 -9.56 -13.35
CA ARG A 244 0.34 -10.04 -14.68
C ARG A 244 1.50 -10.68 -15.45
N LYS A 245 2.75 -10.31 -15.20
CA LYS A 245 3.93 -10.88 -15.87
C LYS A 245 4.47 -12.13 -15.14
N THR A 246 4.43 -12.16 -13.81
CA THR A 246 5.03 -13.22 -13.00
C THR A 246 4.19 -14.50 -12.97
N VAL A 247 2.87 -14.37 -12.89
CA VAL A 247 1.97 -15.54 -12.79
C VAL A 247 1.72 -16.15 -14.17
N ALA A 248 2.06 -17.43 -14.35
CA ALA A 248 2.02 -18.09 -15.66
C ALA A 248 0.59 -18.27 -16.21
N LYS A 249 -0.36 -18.75 -15.38
CA LYS A 249 -1.70 -19.13 -15.85
C LYS A 249 -2.59 -17.91 -16.08
N ARG A 250 -3.14 -17.74 -17.29
CA ARG A 250 -4.01 -16.60 -17.65
C ARG A 250 -5.35 -16.63 -16.92
N GLU A 251 -5.98 -17.80 -16.84
CA GLU A 251 -7.27 -17.97 -16.14
C GLU A 251 -7.15 -17.59 -14.66
N TYR A 252 -6.08 -18.03 -14.01
CA TYR A 252 -5.79 -17.71 -12.61
C TYR A 252 -5.62 -16.19 -12.39
N ARG A 253 -4.89 -15.52 -13.29
CA ARG A 253 -4.75 -14.05 -13.25
C ARG A 253 -6.07 -13.33 -13.48
N GLY A 254 -6.93 -13.85 -14.37
CA GLY A 254 -8.24 -13.28 -14.66
C GLY A 254 -9.17 -13.30 -13.44
N VAL A 255 -9.16 -14.41 -12.69
CA VAL A 255 -9.96 -14.57 -11.46
C VAL A 255 -9.52 -13.60 -10.36
N ILE A 256 -8.23 -13.34 -10.23
CA ILE A 256 -7.68 -12.44 -9.22
C ILE A 256 -7.77 -10.96 -9.67
N SER A 257 -7.94 -10.70 -10.97
CA SER A 257 -7.91 -9.34 -11.53
C SER A 257 -8.90 -8.37 -10.88
N SER A 258 -10.03 -8.85 -10.35
CA SER A 258 -10.99 -8.03 -9.60
C SER A 258 -10.40 -7.43 -8.32
N ALA A 259 -9.50 -8.15 -7.65
CA ALA A 259 -8.79 -7.67 -6.45
C ALA A 259 -7.57 -6.79 -6.78
N LEU A 260 -7.15 -6.78 -8.05
CA LEU A 260 -6.01 -6.00 -8.54
C LEU A 260 -6.37 -4.56 -8.94
N PHE A 261 -7.65 -4.19 -8.93
CA PHE A 261 -8.06 -2.84 -9.30
C PHE A 261 -7.51 -1.82 -8.28
N GLU A 262 -6.89 -0.77 -8.83
CA GLU A 262 -6.54 0.48 -8.17
C GLU A 262 -7.71 1.46 -8.28
#